data_AF-A0A1X0VB27-F1
#
_entry.id   AF-A0A1X0VB27-F1
#
_cell.length_a   1.000
_cell.length_b   1.000
_cell.length_c   1.000
_cell.angle_alpha   90.00
_cell.angle_beta   90.00
_cell.angle_gamma   90.00
#
_symmetry.space_group_name_H-M   'P 1'
#
loop_
_entity.id
_entity.type
_entity.pdbx_description
1 polymer ?
#
loop_
_entity_poly.entity_id
_entity_poly.type
_entity_poly.pdbx_seq_one_letter_code
_entity_poly.pdbx_strand_id
1 'polypeptide(L)' 'HPNRVFSADDIFERVWQQESVVSAKTVMVHVSHLRDKIEEATNGDQVIQTVWGVGYKIEVNQ' A
#
# COMPACT_ATOMS: atom_id res chain seq x y z
N HIS A 1 1.73 -9.58 -9.10
CA HIS A 1 2.16 -10.58 -8.09
C HIS A 1 1.15 -10.59 -6.94
N PRO A 2 0.02 -11.30 -7.07
CA PRO A 2 -0.89 -11.47 -5.93
C PRO A 2 -0.11 -12.14 -4.78
N ASN A 3 -0.34 -11.69 -3.54
CA ASN A 3 0.34 -12.13 -2.31
C ASN A 3 1.80 -11.69 -2.07
N ARG A 4 2.38 -10.80 -2.89
CA ARG A 4 3.68 -10.21 -2.55
C ARG A 4 3.50 -9.06 -1.54
N VAL A 5 4.23 -9.13 -0.44
CA VAL A 5 4.34 -8.03 0.53
C VAL A 5 5.45 -7.09 0.08
N PHE A 6 5.19 -5.79 0.16
CA PHE A 6 6.17 -4.74 -0.06
C PHE A 6 6.29 -3.91 1.21
N SER A 7 7.52 -3.62 1.65
CA SER A 7 7.74 -2.68 2.74
C SER A 7 7.37 -1.26 2.32
N ALA A 8 7.24 -0.34 3.28
CA ALA A 8 7.00 1.06 2.94
C ALA A 8 8.19 1.65 2.16
N ASP A 9 9.41 1.29 2.51
CA ASP A 9 10.62 1.71 1.78
C ASP A 9 10.62 1.17 0.34
N ASP A 10 10.31 -0.12 0.14
CA ASP A 10 10.18 -0.72 -1.20
C ASP A 10 9.19 0.05 -2.08
N ILE A 11 8.03 0.40 -1.53
CA ILE A 11 6.99 1.13 -2.27
C ILE A 11 7.50 2.53 -2.60
N PHE A 12 8.10 3.22 -1.63
CA PHE A 12 8.59 4.58 -1.83
C PHE A 12 9.67 4.64 -2.91
N GLU A 13 10.70 3.81 -2.80
CA GLU A 13 11.82 3.80 -3.74
C GLU A 13 11.36 3.47 -5.17
N ARG A 14 10.40 2.56 -5.32
CA ARG A 14 9.87 2.19 -6.64
C ARG A 14 8.99 3.27 -7.27
N VAL A 15 8.17 3.95 -6.46
CA VAL A 15 7.19 4.93 -6.95
C VAL A 15 7.81 6.31 -7.09
N TRP A 16 8.64 6.74 -6.14
CA TRP A 16 9.28 8.06 -6.13
C TRP A 16 10.71 8.06 -6.69
N GLN A 17 11.33 6.89 -6.91
CA GLN A 17 12.70 6.78 -7.45
C GLN A 17 13.75 7.53 -6.62
N GLN A 18 13.59 7.51 -5.30
CA GLN A 18 14.44 8.20 -4.33
C GLN A 18 14.73 7.28 -3.14
N GLU A 19 15.92 7.38 -2.55
CA GLU A 19 16.26 6.64 -1.34
C GLU A 19 15.36 7.03 -0.16
N SER A 20 14.95 6.02 0.61
CA SER A 20 14.13 6.22 1.80
C SER A 20 14.94 6.76 2.97
N VAL A 21 14.85 8.07 3.24
CA VAL A 21 15.36 8.65 4.50
C VAL A 21 14.25 8.80 5.55
N VAL A 22 13.00 9.06 5.10
CA VAL A 22 11.79 9.18 5.94
C VAL A 22 10.53 8.74 5.16
N SER A 23 10.55 7.57 4.52
CA SER A 23 9.49 7.21 3.56
C SER A 23 8.19 6.68 4.18
N ALA A 24 8.27 6.03 5.35
CA ALA A 24 7.18 5.19 5.85
C ALA A 24 5.88 5.96 6.07
N LYS A 25 5.98 7.20 6.56
CA LYS A 25 4.81 8.07 6.77
C LYS A 25 4.18 8.51 5.45
N THR A 26 4.99 8.81 4.44
CA THR A 26 4.50 9.19 3.11
C THR A 26 3.70 8.05 2.50
N VAL A 27 4.24 6.83 2.51
CA VAL A 27 3.53 5.66 1.98
C VAL A 27 2.25 5.38 2.76
N MET A 28 2.30 5.47 4.09
CA MET A 28 1.11 5.23 4.94
C MET A 28 -0.05 6.18 4.59
N VAL A 29 0.21 7.48 4.44
CA VAL A 29 -0.82 8.47 4.08
C VAL A 29 -1.40 8.19 2.69
N HIS A 30 -0.54 7.88 1.71
CA HIS A 30 -0.99 7.58 0.35
C HIS A 30 -1.78 6.28 0.29
N VAL A 31 -1.38 5.24 1.03
CA VAL A 31 -2.13 3.98 1.13
C VAL A 31 -3.50 4.21 1.78
N SER A 32 -3.59 5.06 2.81
CA SER A 32 -4.88 5.43 3.41
C SER A 32 -5.82 6.04 2.38
N HIS A 33 -5.37 7.09 1.67
CA HIS A 33 -6.20 7.73 0.65
C HIS A 33 -6.55 6.80 -0.51
N LEU A 34 -5.66 5.87 -0.87
CA LEU A 34 -5.95 4.87 -1.90
C LEU A 34 -7.04 3.90 -1.45
N ARG A 35 -7.05 3.46 -0.19
CA ARG A 35 -8.12 2.60 0.36
C ARG A 35 -9.46 3.31 0.29
N ASP A 36 -9.53 4.56 0.76
CA ASP A 36 -10.77 5.35 0.74
C ASP A 36 -11.35 5.44 -0.68
N LYS A 37 -10.50 5.75 -1.67
CA LYS A 37 -10.91 5.85 -3.08
C LYS A 37 -11.31 4.52 -3.69
N ILE A 38 -10.62 3.44 -3.33
CA ILE A 38 -10.96 2.09 -3.83
C ILE A 38 -12.31 1.68 -3.26
N GLU A 39 -12.51 1.83 -1.95
CA GLU A 39 -13.76 1.47 -1.27
C GLU A 39 -14.97 2.18 -1.88
N GLU A 40 -14.83 3.48 -2.16
CA GLU A 40 -15.86 4.27 -2.86
C GLU A 40 -16.15 3.73 -4.28
N ALA A 41 -15.10 3.33 -5.02
CA ALA A 41 -15.22 2.87 -6.40
C ALA A 41 -15.71 1.43 -6.54
N THR A 42 -15.49 0.59 -5.53
CA THR A 42 -15.78 -0.87 -5.56
C THR A 42 -16.95 -1.27 -4.67
N ASN A 43 -17.70 -0.30 -4.13
CA ASN A 43 -18.83 -0.57 -3.24
C ASN A 43 -18.43 -1.38 -1.99
N GLY A 44 -17.26 -1.05 -1.41
CA GLY A 44 -16.81 -1.60 -0.14
C GLY A 44 -15.61 -2.55 -0.18
N ASP A 45 -15.04 -2.87 -1.36
CA ASP A 45 -13.98 -3.89 -1.43
C ASP A 45 -12.65 -3.40 -0.82
N GLN A 46 -12.11 -4.19 0.10
CA GLN A 46 -10.86 -3.91 0.81
C GLN A 46 -9.66 -4.58 0.13
N VAL A 47 -9.10 -3.91 -0.88
CA VAL A 47 -8.06 -4.48 -1.78
C VAL A 47 -6.64 -4.42 -1.19
N ILE A 48 -6.31 -3.41 -0.39
CA ILE A 48 -4.95 -3.22 0.16
C ILE A 48 -4.92 -3.63 1.63
N GLN A 49 -4.14 -4.66 1.96
CA GLN A 49 -4.01 -5.19 3.33
C GLN A 49 -2.70 -4.76 3.99
N THR A 50 -2.76 -4.46 5.29
CA THR A 50 -1.59 -4.18 6.11
C THR A 50 -1.06 -5.50 6.69
N VAL A 51 0.22 -5.79 6.45
CA VAL A 51 0.97 -6.85 7.13
C VAL A 51 1.78 -6.21 8.24
N TRP A 52 1.30 -6.33 9.47
CA TRP A 52 1.86 -5.66 10.64
C TRP A 52 3.35 -5.96 10.82
N GLY A 53 4.15 -4.90 10.96
CA GLY A 53 5.61 -4.99 11.09
C GLY A 53 6.36 -5.32 9.79
N VAL A 54 5.67 -5.49 8.65
CA VAL A 54 6.29 -5.85 7.37
C VAL A 54 5.99 -4.85 6.26
N GLY A 55 4.72 -4.51 6.04
CA GLY A 55 4.34 -3.60 4.95
C GLY A 55 2.93 -3.83 4.42
N TYR A 56 2.77 -3.80 3.10
CA TYR A 56 1.46 -3.85 2.43
C TYR A 56 1.43 -4.94 1.36
N LYS A 57 0.25 -5.55 1.18
CA LYS A 57 -0.03 -6.48 0.08
C LYS A 57 -1.36 -6.12 -0.60
N ILE A 58 -1.50 -6.52 -1.85
CA ILE A 58 -2.79 -6.49 -2.55
C ILE A 58 -3.43 -7.88 -2.42
N GLU A 59 -4.69 -7.90 -2.00
CA GLU A 59 -5.53 -9.08 -1.93
C GLU A 59 -6.74 -8.85 -2.83
N VAL A 60 -6.86 -9.65 -3.88
CA VAL A 60 -8.02 -9.63 -4.77
C VAL A 60 -8.86 -10.81 -4.34
N ASN A 61 -9.95 -10.55 -3.62
CA ASN A 61 -10.97 -11.56 -3.37
C ASN A 61 -11.57 -11.93 -4.75
N GLN A 62 -11.51 -13.22 -5.11
CA GLN A 62 -12.15 -13.75 -6.32
C GLN A 62 -13.64 -13.90 -6.11
#